data_AF-A0AAW7F0W8-F1
#
_entry.id   AF-A0AAW7F0W8-F1
#
_cell.length_a   1.000
_cell.length_b   1.000
_cell.length_c   1.000
_cell.angle_alpha   90.00
_cell.angle_beta   90.00
_cell.angle_gamma   90.00
#
_symmetry.space_group_name_H-M   'P 1'
#
loop_
_entity.id
_entity.type
_entity.pdbx_description
1 polymer ?
#
loop_
_entity_poly.entity_id
_entity_poly.type
_entity_poly.pdbx_seq_one_letter_code
_entity_poly.pdbx_strand_id
1 'polypeptide(L)'
;MSMKKLLIVCLPVLLSGCSVYNQLLERMQTDTLEYQCDEKPLTVKMNNTRQEVNFVYDNKLLNLKQGMSASGARYTDGIYVFWSKGDGATVYKRDRIVLNNCQLQNPKR
;
A
#
# COMPACT_ATOMS: atom_id res chain seq x y z
N MET A 1 39.17 10.87 -41.49
CA MET A 1 37.75 10.60 -41.17
C MET A 1 37.64 10.47 -39.66
N SER A 2 37.16 11.51 -38.98
CA SER A 2 37.27 11.67 -37.53
C SER A 2 36.15 10.92 -36.80
N MET A 3 36.52 9.84 -36.10
CA MET A 3 35.72 9.11 -35.10
C MET A 3 35.39 10.04 -33.91
N LYS A 4 34.59 11.09 -34.13
CA LYS A 4 34.17 12.01 -33.07
C LYS A 4 32.67 12.30 -33.07
N LYS A 5 31.95 11.89 -34.12
CA LYS A 5 30.50 12.07 -34.24
C LYS A 5 29.66 10.94 -33.61
N LEU A 6 30.29 9.85 -33.18
CA LEU A 6 29.57 8.68 -32.63
C LEU A 6 29.18 8.84 -31.14
N LEU A 7 29.83 9.73 -30.39
CA LEU A 7 29.59 9.88 -28.94
C LEU A 7 28.32 10.65 -28.59
N ILE A 8 27.69 11.33 -29.55
CA ILE A 8 26.55 12.24 -29.28
C ILE A 8 25.21 11.50 -29.29
N VAL A 9 25.15 10.27 -29.82
CA VAL A 9 23.88 9.53 -30.00
C VAL A 9 23.49 8.69 -28.77
N CYS A 10 24.40 8.40 -27.84
CA CYS A 10 24.11 7.54 -26.67
C CYS A 10 23.62 8.29 -25.41
N LEU A 11 23.70 9.63 -25.37
CA LEU A 11 23.29 10.41 -24.21
C LEU A 11 21.77 10.43 -23.90
N PRO A 12 20.83 10.40 -24.88
CA PRO A 12 19.42 10.54 -24.55
C PRO A 12 18.78 9.26 -24.00
N VAL A 13 19.42 8.09 -24.13
CA VAL A 13 18.86 6.81 -23.65
C VAL A 13 18.96 6.67 -22.11
N LEU A 14 19.93 7.35 -21.49
CA LEU A 14 20.12 7.29 -20.04
C LEU A 14 19.08 8.09 -19.24
N LEU A 15 18.45 9.12 -19.83
CA LEU A 15 17.47 9.95 -19.13
C LEU A 15 16.04 9.38 -19.12
N SER A 16 15.71 8.45 -20.02
CA SER A 16 14.38 7.80 -20.04
C SER A 16 14.22 6.67 -19.01
N GLY A 17 15.28 6.26 -18.31
CA GLY A 17 15.25 5.15 -17.35
C GLY A 17 14.55 5.45 -16.02
N CYS A 18 14.44 6.73 -15.62
CA CYS A 18 13.95 7.09 -14.28
C CYS A 18 12.44 6.84 -14.09
N SER A 19 11.62 6.99 -15.14
CA SER A 19 10.17 6.81 -15.02
C SER A 19 9.79 5.33 -14.86
N VAL A 20 10.45 4.43 -15.60
CA VAL A 20 10.24 2.98 -15.48
C VAL A 20 10.76 2.47 -14.13
N TYR A 21 11.87 3.02 -13.65
CA TYR A 21 12.43 2.66 -12.35
C TYR A 21 11.50 3.03 -11.19
N ASN A 22 10.89 4.22 -11.22
CA ASN A 22 9.91 4.63 -10.21
C ASN A 22 8.68 3.70 -10.18
N GLN A 23 8.14 3.31 -11.34
CA GLN A 23 6.98 2.43 -11.38
C GLN A 23 7.28 0.99 -10.94
N LEU A 24 8.52 0.52 -11.13
CA LEU A 24 8.99 -0.75 -10.57
C LEU A 24 9.18 -0.66 -9.06
N LEU A 25 9.78 0.43 -8.55
CA LEU A 25 9.92 0.66 -7.11
C LEU A 25 8.57 0.76 -6.41
N GLU A 26 7.57 1.44 -7.00
CA GLU A 26 6.22 1.53 -6.44
C GLU A 26 5.54 0.17 -6.30
N ARG A 27 5.75 -0.74 -7.27
CA ARG A 27 5.29 -2.14 -7.17
C ARG A 27 6.01 -2.91 -6.06
N MET A 28 7.30 -2.64 -5.85
CA MET A 28 8.08 -3.25 -4.76
C MET A 28 7.70 -2.71 -3.38
N GLN A 29 7.19 -1.48 -3.28
CA GLN A 29 6.80 -0.81 -2.03
C GLN A 29 5.35 -1.04 -1.61
N THR A 30 4.62 -1.91 -2.34
CA THR A 30 3.28 -2.35 -1.93
C THR A 30 3.41 -3.63 -1.11
N ASP A 31 3.29 -3.49 0.21
CA ASP A 31 3.24 -4.63 1.12
C ASP A 31 1.85 -5.24 1.13
N THR A 32 1.78 -6.57 0.97
CA THR A 32 0.52 -7.31 1.13
C THR A 32 0.53 -7.93 2.52
N LEU A 33 -0.44 -7.53 3.34
CA LEU A 33 -0.65 -7.95 4.71
C LEU A 33 -1.90 -8.82 4.76
N GLU A 34 -1.75 -10.04 5.27
CA GLU A 34 -2.85 -11.00 5.41
C GLU A 34 -3.25 -11.09 6.87
N TYR A 35 -4.48 -10.70 7.16
CA TYR A 35 -5.07 -10.75 8.48
C TYR A 35 -6.12 -11.85 8.56
N GLN A 36 -6.10 -12.60 9.64
CA GLN A 36 -7.18 -13.50 10.01
C GLN A 36 -8.05 -12.80 11.05
N CYS A 37 -9.27 -12.45 10.67
CA CYS A 37 -10.28 -11.91 11.60
C CYS A 37 -11.28 -13.00 12.00
N ASP A 38 -12.02 -12.77 13.08
CA ASP A 38 -13.03 -13.72 13.56
C ASP A 38 -14.17 -13.90 12.55
N GLU A 39 -14.54 -12.84 11.83
CA GLU A 39 -15.65 -12.90 10.88
C GLU A 39 -15.24 -13.39 9.49
N LYS A 40 -14.10 -12.92 8.97
CA LYS A 40 -13.56 -13.29 7.65
C LYS A 40 -12.08 -12.93 7.49
N PRO A 41 -11.33 -13.66 6.64
CA PRO A 41 -9.97 -13.26 6.30
C PRO A 41 -9.96 -11.91 5.56
N LEU A 42 -8.94 -11.10 5.82
CA LEU A 42 -8.77 -9.78 5.26
C LEU A 42 -7.36 -9.64 4.65
N THR A 43 -7.29 -9.42 3.34
CA THR A 43 -6.04 -9.10 2.66
C THR A 43 -5.95 -7.60 2.41
N VAL A 44 -4.93 -6.96 2.98
CA VAL A 44 -4.68 -5.52 2.88
C VAL A 44 -3.41 -5.29 2.08
N LYS A 45 -3.50 -4.49 1.02
CA LYS A 45 -2.35 -4.01 0.25
C LYS A 45 -2.01 -2.60 0.69
N MET A 46 -0.94 -2.46 1.44
CA MET A 46 -0.43 -1.21 1.96
C MET A 46 0.63 -0.65 1.00
N ASN A 47 0.39 0.55 0.50
CA ASN A 47 1.37 1.31 -0.28
C ASN A 47 2.02 2.34 0.65
N ASN A 48 3.25 2.07 1.07
CA ASN A 48 3.99 2.93 1.99
C ASN A 48 4.31 4.30 1.39
N THR A 49 4.59 4.36 0.09
CA THR A 49 4.96 5.58 -0.63
C THR A 49 3.80 6.56 -0.74
N ARG A 50 2.59 6.03 -0.96
CA ARG A 50 1.35 6.82 -1.07
C ARG A 50 0.60 6.95 0.24
N GLN A 51 1.05 6.28 1.30
CA GLN A 51 0.36 6.21 2.58
C GLN A 51 -1.12 5.81 2.41
N GLU A 52 -1.35 4.80 1.57
CA GLU A 52 -2.68 4.31 1.20
C GLU A 52 -2.77 2.82 1.48
N VAL A 53 -3.94 2.35 1.91
CA VAL A 53 -4.23 0.91 2.01
C VAL A 53 -5.40 0.56 1.11
N ASN A 54 -5.31 -0.62 0.50
CA ASN A 54 -6.33 -1.15 -0.37
C ASN A 54 -6.75 -2.52 0.11
N PHE A 55 -8.05 -2.75 0.29
CA PHE A 55 -8.56 -4.07 0.61
C PHE A 55 -9.94 -4.27 0.01
N VAL A 56 -10.32 -5.53 -0.17
CA VAL A 56 -11.66 -5.87 -0.68
C VAL A 56 -12.57 -6.16 0.50
N TYR A 57 -13.70 -5.46 0.56
CA TYR A 57 -14.76 -5.71 1.52
C TYR A 57 -16.08 -5.78 0.78
N ASP A 58 -16.80 -6.90 0.91
CA ASP A 58 -18.12 -7.10 0.29
C ASP A 58 -18.07 -6.94 -1.24
N ASN A 59 -17.09 -7.60 -1.87
CA ASN A 59 -16.77 -7.51 -3.30
C ASN A 59 -16.43 -6.11 -3.84
N LYS A 60 -16.28 -5.11 -2.96
CA LYS A 60 -15.85 -3.76 -3.31
C LYS A 60 -14.40 -3.54 -2.92
N LEU A 61 -13.58 -3.08 -3.87
CA LEU A 61 -12.24 -2.59 -3.58
C LEU A 61 -12.35 -1.21 -2.90
N LEU A 62 -11.82 -1.11 -1.69
CA LEU A 62 -11.74 0.12 -0.92
C LEU A 62 -10.30 0.63 -0.97
N ASN A 63 -10.14 1.94 -1.14
CA ASN A 63 -8.87 2.66 -1.06
C ASN A 63 -8.99 3.68 0.08
N LEU A 64 -8.20 3.50 1.13
CA LEU A 64 -8.20 4.38 2.29
C LEU A 64 -6.88 5.11 2.37
N LYS A 65 -6.91 6.39 2.75
CA LYS A 65 -5.71 7.21 2.95
C LYS A 65 -5.34 7.25 4.41
N GLN A 66 -4.05 7.37 4.71
CA GLN A 66 -3.58 7.50 6.08
C GLN A 66 -4.17 8.77 6.71
N GLY A 67 -4.80 8.60 7.87
CA GLY A 67 -5.31 9.68 8.71
C GLY A 67 -4.49 9.82 9.98
N MET A 68 -4.65 10.95 10.66
CA MET A 68 -4.03 11.16 11.96
C MET A 68 -4.51 10.11 12.98
N SER A 69 -3.57 9.56 13.73
CA SER A 69 -3.83 8.60 14.82
C SER A 69 -2.93 8.90 16.00
N ALA A 70 -3.45 8.75 17.22
CA ALA A 70 -2.68 8.89 18.45
C ALA A 70 -1.81 7.64 18.74
N SER A 71 -2.26 6.46 18.29
CA SER A 71 -1.48 5.22 18.38
C SER A 71 -1.84 4.27 17.24
N GLY A 72 -0.82 3.59 16.70
CA GLY A 72 -0.97 2.75 15.51
C GLY A 72 -1.20 3.54 14.22
N ALA A 73 -1.50 2.83 13.15
CA ALA A 73 -1.79 3.43 11.85
C ALA A 73 -3.29 3.42 11.58
N ARG A 74 -3.85 4.59 11.28
CA ARG A 74 -5.26 4.75 10.93
C ARG A 74 -5.35 5.14 9.47
N TYR A 75 -6.22 4.47 8.72
CA TYR A 75 -6.53 4.78 7.34
C TYR A 75 -8.04 4.96 7.20
N THR A 76 -8.47 5.98 6.47
CA THR A 76 -9.88 6.33 6.31
C THR A 76 -10.17 6.92 4.93
N ASP A 77 -11.39 6.71 4.43
CA ASP A 77 -11.99 7.42 3.29
C ASP A 77 -13.20 8.28 3.72
N GLY A 78 -13.47 8.35 5.03
CA GLY A 78 -14.62 9.01 5.63
C GLY A 78 -15.82 8.09 5.89
N ILE A 79 -15.90 6.92 5.24
CA ILE A 79 -16.94 5.92 5.48
C ILE A 79 -16.37 4.69 6.17
N TYR A 80 -15.22 4.21 5.73
CA TYR A 80 -14.51 3.08 6.30
C TYR A 80 -13.27 3.56 7.02
N VAL A 81 -12.95 2.90 8.13
CA VAL A 81 -11.73 3.15 8.89
C VAL A 81 -11.03 1.81 9.10
N PHE A 82 -9.82 1.68 8.57
CA PHE A 82 -8.92 0.59 8.92
C PHE A 82 -7.95 1.11 9.98
N TRP A 83 -7.97 0.50 11.16
CA TRP A 83 -7.07 0.84 12.25
C TRP A 83 -6.19 -0.36 12.57
N SER A 84 -4.88 -0.21 12.43
CA SER A 84 -3.90 -1.23 12.78
C SER A 84 -3.05 -0.79 13.97
N LYS A 85 -2.82 -1.72 14.89
CA LYS A 85 -2.03 -1.51 16.11
C LYS A 85 -1.20 -2.77 16.40
N GLY A 86 0.11 -2.67 16.22
CA GLY A 86 0.99 -3.84 16.29
C GLY A 86 0.60 -4.86 15.22
N ASP A 87 0.39 -6.11 15.62
CA ASP A 87 -0.05 -7.20 14.74
C ASP A 87 -1.59 -7.28 14.61
N GLY A 88 -2.32 -6.49 15.39
CA GLY A 88 -3.77 -6.44 15.39
C GLY A 88 -4.34 -5.39 14.44
N ALA A 89 -5.52 -5.65 13.89
CA ALA A 89 -6.29 -4.67 13.12
C ALA A 89 -7.79 -4.74 13.42
N THR A 90 -8.48 -3.64 13.14
CA THR A 90 -9.94 -3.51 13.26
C THR A 90 -10.45 -2.65 12.12
N VAL A 91 -11.56 -3.07 11.51
CA VAL A 91 -12.22 -2.30 10.45
C VAL A 91 -13.56 -1.78 10.96
N TYR A 92 -13.76 -0.48 10.79
CA TYR A 92 -15.01 0.21 11.07
C TYR A 92 -15.67 0.61 9.76
N LYS A 93 -17.00 0.57 9.75
CA LYS A 93 -17.85 1.16 8.73
C LYS A 93 -18.75 2.18 9.41
N ARG A 94 -18.46 3.46 9.19
CA ARG A 94 -18.99 4.61 9.92
C ARG A 94 -18.65 4.44 11.40
N ASP A 95 -19.61 4.04 12.21
CA ASP A 95 -19.45 3.87 13.66
C ASP A 95 -19.58 2.41 14.13
N ARG A 96 -19.68 1.45 13.19
CA ARG A 96 -19.83 0.02 13.52
C ARG A 96 -18.57 -0.75 13.18
N ILE A 97 -18.15 -1.63 14.10
CA ILE A 97 -17.09 -2.60 13.84
C ILE A 97 -17.63 -3.64 12.87
N VAL A 98 -16.96 -3.81 11.74
CA VAL A 98 -17.32 -4.80 10.71
C VAL A 98 -16.34 -5.95 10.61
N LEU A 99 -15.11 -5.74 11.08
CA LEU A 99 -14.10 -6.77 11.27
C LEU A 99 -13.38 -6.49 12.57
N ASN A 100 -13.39 -7.47 13.47
CA ASN A 100 -12.76 -7.37 14.76
C ASN A 100 -11.65 -8.41 14.92
N ASN A 101 -10.75 -8.14 15.87
CA ASN A 101 -9.70 -9.07 16.28
C ASN A 101 -8.87 -9.65 15.11
N CYS A 102 -8.61 -8.82 14.10
CA CYS A 102 -7.84 -9.24 12.94
C CYS A 102 -6.37 -9.41 13.33
N GLN A 103 -5.82 -10.62 13.24
CA GLN A 103 -4.42 -10.92 13.56
C GLN A 103 -3.59 -11.13 12.29
N LEU A 104 -2.49 -10.40 12.16
CA LEU A 104 -1.56 -10.54 11.05
C LEU A 104 -0.93 -11.94 11.06
N GLN A 105 -1.08 -12.67 9.96
CA GLN A 105 -0.61 -14.06 9.86
C GLN A 105 0.88 -14.17 9.54
N ASN A 106 1.42 -13.20 8.80
CA ASN A 106 2.83 -13.19 8.43
C ASN A 106 3.45 -11.81 8.70
N PRO A 107 3.76 -11.50 9.98
CA PRO A 107 4.54 -10.32 10.29
C PRO A 107 5.93 -10.48 9.66
N LYS A 108 6.24 -9.66 8.64
CA LYS A 108 7.60 -9.54 8.12
C LYS A 108 8.45 -8.95 9.25
N ARG A 109 9.20 -9.82 9.94
CA ARG A 109 10.17 -9.45 10.98
C ARG A 109 11.53 -9.12 10.36
#